data_AF-A0A6J4XCY1-F1
#
_entry.id   AF-A0A6J4XCY1-F1
#
_cell.length_a   1.000
_cell.length_b   1.000
_cell.length_c   1.000
_cell.angle_alpha   90.00
_cell.angle_beta   90.00
_cell.angle_gamma   90.00
#
_symmetry.space_group_name_H-M   'P 1'
#
loop_
_entity.id
_entity.type
_entity.pdbx_description
1 polymer ?
#
loop_
_entity_poly.entity_id
_entity_poly.type
_entity_poly.pdbx_seq_one_letter_code
_entity_poly.pdbx_strand_id
1 'polypeptide(L)' 'MTKDISYPDYYDCYEYHGNTTIELTRRQDGMIIWRDWILFDTVEEAAAYFNDACVMN' A
#
# COMPACT_ATOMS: atom_id res chain seq x y z
N MET A 1 -0.06 -4.23 9.04
CA MET A 1 0.13 -5.25 8.00
C MET A 1 0.85 -4.59 6.86
N THR A 2 1.80 -5.27 6.22
CA THR A 2 2.61 -4.68 5.14
C THR A 2 2.54 -5.59 3.91
N LYS A 3 2.45 -4.99 2.72
CA LYS A 3 2.44 -5.69 1.44
C LYS A 3 3.32 -4.97 0.44
N ASP A 4 4.13 -5.72 -0.28
CA ASP A 4 5.03 -5.19 -1.30
C ASP A 4 4.62 -5.71 -2.68
N ILE A 5 4.51 -4.82 -3.66
CA ILE A 5 4.28 -5.15 -5.08
C ILE A 5 5.53 -4.72 -5.85
N SER A 6 6.18 -5.67 -6.51
CA SER A 6 7.38 -5.41 -7.32
C SER A 6 7.01 -5.13 -8.77
N TYR A 7 7.54 -4.02 -9.29
CA TYR A 7 7.54 -3.66 -10.70
C TYR A 7 8.99 -3.71 -11.23
N PRO A 8 9.21 -3.66 -12.56
CA PRO A 8 10.57 -3.72 -13.11
C PRO A 8 11.53 -2.63 -12.59
N ASP A 9 11.01 -1.42 -12.34
CA ASP A 9 11.85 -0.24 -12.03
C ASP A 9 11.72 0.24 -10.58
N TYR A 10 10.70 -0.22 -9.85
CA TYR A 10 10.41 0.21 -8.48
C TYR A 10 9.57 -0.86 -7.77
N TYR A 11 9.40 -0.72 -6.47
CA TYR A 11 8.40 -1.47 -5.72
C TYR A 11 7.54 -0.54 -4.87
N ASP A 12 6.28 -0.90 -4.75
CA ASP A 12 5.29 -0.20 -3.94
C ASP A 12 5.06 -0.97 -2.65
N CYS A 13 5.16 -0.27 -1.53
CA CYS A 13 4.95 -0.79 -0.19
C CYS A 13 3.67 -0.19 0.38
N TYR A 14 2.67 -1.04 0.63
CA TYR A 14 1.42 -0.69 1.28
C TYR A 14 1.52 -1.04 2.76
N GLU A 15 1.28 -0.08 3.64
CA GLU A 15 1.26 -0.28 5.09
C GLU A 15 -0.12 0.07 5.66
N TYR A 16 -0.76 -0.94 6.25
CA TYR A 16 -2.08 -0.83 6.85
C TYR A 16 -2.00 -0.98 8.38
N HIS A 17 -2.47 0.03 9.12
CA HIS A 17 -2.36 0.08 10.58
C HIS A 17 -3.66 -0.28 11.32
N GLY A 18 -4.66 -0.83 10.63
CA GLY A 18 -5.94 -1.21 11.26
C GLY A 18 -6.89 -0.03 11.48
N ASN A 19 -6.79 1.01 10.65
CA ASN A 19 -7.63 2.20 10.70
C ASN A 19 -8.26 2.48 9.31
N THR A 20 -8.65 3.71 9.02
CA THR A 20 -9.25 4.09 7.72
C THR A 20 -8.21 4.59 6.71
N THR A 21 -6.92 4.34 6.96
CA THR A 21 -5.82 4.84 6.12
C THR A 21 -4.85 3.73 5.76
N ILE A 22 -4.29 3.82 4.56
CA ILE A 22 -3.17 2.98 4.11
C ILE A 22 -2.07 3.93 3.64
N GLU A 23 -0.87 3.76 4.17
CA GLU A 23 0.32 4.42 3.64
C GLU A 23 0.79 3.66 2.40
N LEU A 24 1.05 4.38 1.31
CA LEU A 24 1.69 3.84 0.12
C LEU A 24 3.03 4.53 -0.08
N THR A 25 4.10 3.75 -0.05
CA THR A 25 5.47 4.22 -0.27
C THR A 25 6.05 3.55 -1.51
N ARG A 26 6.46 4.35 -2.50
CA ARG A 26 7.20 3.86 -3.67
C ARG A 26 8.69 3.97 -3.45
N ARG A 27 9.40 2.87 -3.68
CA ARG A 27 10.85 2.80 -3.53
C ARG A 27 11.54 2.36 -4.81
N GLN A 28 12.65 3.02 -5.11
CA GLN A 28 13.55 2.70 -6.22
C GLN A 28 14.98 2.71 -5.69
N ASP A 29 15.74 1.66 -5.96
CA ASP A 29 17.12 1.47 -5.47
C ASP A 29 17.29 1.68 -3.95
N GLY A 30 16.28 1.26 -3.18
CA GLY A 30 16.26 1.39 -1.71
C GLY A 30 15.90 2.78 -1.18
N MET A 31 15.68 3.77 -2.06
CA MET A 31 15.24 5.11 -1.69
C MET A 31 13.73 5.27 -1.86
N ILE A 32 13.09 5.98 -0.93
CA ILE A 32 11.69 6.41 -1.07
C ILE A 32 11.65 7.58 -2.03
N ILE A 33 11.00 7.39 -3.19
CA ILE A 33 10.86 8.42 -4.21
C ILE A 33 9.48 9.08 -4.20
N TRP A 34 8.50 8.43 -3.58
CA TRP A 34 7.14 8.94 -3.45
C TRP A 34 6.44 8.30 -2.27
N ARG A 35 5.56 9.06 -1.62
CA ARG A 35 4.73 8.63 -0.48
C ARG A 35 3.37 9.28 -0.58
N ASP A 36 2.32 8.52 -0.30
CA ASP A 36 0.95 8.98 -0.30
C ASP A 36 0.10 8.23 0.72
N TRP A 37 -1.09 8.74 0.98
CA TRP A 37 -2.06 8.21 1.93
C TRP A 37 -3.39 7.94 1.24
N ILE A 38 -3.78 6.67 1.20
CA ILE A 38 -5.07 6.26 0.69
C ILE A 38 -6.06 6.30 1.85
N LEU A 39 -7.07 7.17 1.73
CA LEU A 39 -8.08 7.45 2.74
C LEU A 39 -9.38 6.71 2.40
N PHE A 40 -10.01 6.15 3.41
CA PHE A 40 -11.31 5.48 3.34
C PHE A 40 -12.26 6.06 4.39
N ASP A 41 -13.56 5.85 4.19
CA ASP A 41 -14.57 6.29 5.15
C ASP A 41 -14.70 5.29 6.32
N THR A 42 -14.42 4.01 6.06
CA THR A 42 -14.53 2.94 7.06
C THR A 42 -13.27 2.07 7.14
N VAL A 43 -13.11 1.39 8.28
CA VAL A 43 -11.98 0.47 8.52
C VAL A 43 -12.11 -0.77 7.65
N GLU A 44 -13.35 -1.23 7.44
CA GLU A 44 -13.71 -2.37 6.62
C GLU A 44 -13.33 -2.16 5.15
N GLU A 45 -13.56 -0.96 4.61
CA GLU A 45 -13.14 -0.60 3.25
C GLU A 45 -11.62 -0.59 3.10
N ALA A 46 -10.92 0.02 4.05
CA ALA A 46 -9.46 0.02 4.04
C ALA A 46 -8.90 -1.42 4.14
N ALA A 47 -9.46 -2.24 5.02
CA ALA A 47 -9.08 -3.65 5.14
C ALA A 47 -9.37 -4.43 3.85
N ALA A 48 -10.53 -4.23 3.23
CA ALA A 48 -10.91 -4.86 1.97
C ALA A 48 -9.93 -4.46 0.85
N TYR A 49 -9.68 -3.17 0.68
CA TYR A 49 -8.72 -2.67 -0.31
C TYR A 49 -7.31 -3.25 -0.10
N PHE A 50 -6.81 -3.23 1.14
CA PHE A 50 -5.50 -3.79 1.47
C PHE A 50 -5.44 -5.29 1.17
N ASN A 51 -6.54 -6.02 1.39
CA ASN A 51 -6.62 -7.45 1.12
C ASN A 51 -6.73 -7.76 -0.37
N ASP A 52 -7.54 -7.02 -1.14
CA ASP A 52 -7.78 -7.23 -2.56
C ASP A 52 -6.58 -6.83 -3.43
N ALA A 53 -5.74 -5.89 -2.99
CA ALA A 53 -4.46 -5.59 -3.62
C ALA A 53 -3.53 -6.83 -3.75
N CYS A 54 -3.84 -7.94 -3.07
CA CYS A 54 -3.14 -9.23 -3.21
C CYS A 54 -3.54 -10.06 -4.44
N VAL A 55 -4.63 -9.74 -5.13
CA VAL A 55 -5.30 -10.67 -6.08
C VAL A 55 -4.97 -10.35 -7.55
N MET A 56 -4.34 -9.21 -7.85
CA MET A 56 -3.90 -8.87 -9.21
C MET A 56 -2.46 -9.35 -9.44
N ASN A 57 -2.28 -10.67 -9.55
CA ASN A 57 -1.08 -11.29 -10.15
C ASN A 57 -1.49 -12.31 -11.21
#